data_AF-A0A1G2NW37-F1
#
_entry.id   AF-A0A1G2NW37-F1
#
_cell.length_a   1.000
_cell.length_b   1.000
_cell.length_c   1.000
_cell.angle_alpha   90.00
_cell.angle_beta   90.00
_cell.angle_gamma   90.00
#
_symmetry.space_group_name_H-M   'P 1'
#
loop_
_entity.id
_entity.type
_entity.pdbx_description
1 polymer ?
#
loop_
_entity_poly.entity_id
_entity_poly.type
_entity_poly.pdbx_seq_one_letter_code
_entity_poly.pdbx_strand_id
1 'polypeptide(L)'
;MKKFHKLKERDHKALEVRRLKAGELFAKGMSQYGVAKRFGVSTAAANQWHKAWKDKGEDGLLSKGDPGFVSMYTKEKKRDLKHMILKGSKKHGYDTDFWTIDDRENRFRCPPHAWS
;
A
#
# COMPACT_ATOMS: atom_id res chain seq x y z
N MET A 1 -11.03 -22.17 6.62
CA MET A 1 -11.12 -20.71 6.38
C MET A 1 -9.78 -20.08 6.76
N LYS A 2 -8.96 -19.70 5.76
CA LYS A 2 -7.64 -19.10 6.02
C LYS A 2 -7.84 -17.67 6.54
N LYS A 3 -7.38 -17.41 7.76
CA LYS A 3 -7.34 -16.05 8.34
C LYS A 3 -6.37 -15.23 7.50
N PHE A 4 -6.86 -14.33 6.66
CA PHE A 4 -6.02 -13.27 6.10
C PHE A 4 -5.56 -12.41 7.27
N HIS A 5 -4.30 -12.55 7.68
CA HIS A 5 -3.69 -11.63 8.62
C HIS A 5 -3.69 -10.25 7.95
N LYS A 6 -4.67 -9.43 8.31
CA LYS A 6 -4.78 -8.03 7.91
C LYS A 6 -3.44 -7.38 8.26
N LEU A 7 -2.60 -7.14 7.26
CA LEU A 7 -1.37 -6.38 7.44
C LEU A 7 -1.79 -5.07 8.09
N LYS A 8 -1.21 -4.77 9.26
CA LYS A 8 -1.52 -3.58 10.04
C LYS A 8 -1.24 -2.38 9.14
N GLU A 9 -2.29 -1.77 8.59
CA GLU A 9 -2.18 -0.61 7.70
C GLU A 9 -1.34 0.44 8.41
N ARG A 10 -0.17 0.74 7.88
CA ARG A 10 0.68 1.81 8.41
C ARG A 10 -0.03 3.11 8.09
N ASP A 11 -0.58 3.77 9.11
CA ASP A 11 -1.21 5.07 8.92
C ASP A 11 -0.14 6.12 8.57
N HIS A 12 -0.02 6.38 7.26
CA HIS A 12 0.96 7.31 6.70
C HIS A 12 0.74 8.75 7.22
N LYS A 13 -0.52 9.15 7.46
CA LYS A 13 -0.85 10.47 8.01
C LYS A 13 -0.40 10.57 9.46
N ALA A 14 -0.64 9.53 10.26
CA ALA A 14 -0.16 9.52 11.65
C ALA A 14 1.38 9.56 11.73
N LEU A 15 2.08 8.92 10.80
CA LEU A 15 3.54 8.98 10.72
C LEU A 15 4.05 10.34 10.29
N GLU A 16 3.39 11.00 9.35
CA GLU A 16 3.69 12.36 8.90
C GLU A 16 3.54 13.38 10.04
N VAL A 17 2.43 13.35 10.78
CA VAL A 17 2.22 14.22 11.93
C VAL A 17 3.32 14.06 12.98
N ARG A 18 3.82 12.84 13.20
CA ARG A 18 4.96 12.60 14.12
C ARG A 18 6.25 13.22 13.60
N ARG A 19 6.52 13.13 12.30
CA ARG A 19 7.72 13.72 11.69
C ARG A 19 7.68 15.23 11.79
N LEU A 20 6.55 15.87 11.46
CA LEU A 20 6.40 17.32 11.57
C LEU A 20 6.62 17.81 13.01
N LYS A 21 6.01 17.15 14.00
CA LYS A 21 6.26 17.46 15.41
C LYS A 21 7.72 17.26 15.83
N ALA A 22 8.43 16.31 15.22
CA ALA A 22 9.87 16.15 15.45
C ALA A 22 10.67 17.29 14.82
N GLY A 23 10.28 17.79 13.65
CA GLY A 23 10.82 18.99 13.00
C GLY A 23 10.74 20.22 13.90
N GLU A 24 9.59 20.46 14.52
CA GLU A 24 9.42 21.55 15.49
C GLU A 24 10.37 21.44 16.69
N LEU A 25 10.64 20.21 17.17
CA LEU A 25 11.58 19.98 18.27
C LEU A 25 13.03 20.17 17.83
N PHE A 26 13.36 19.81 16.58
CA PHE A 26 14.68 20.11 16.00
C PHE A 26 14.90 21.62 15.86
N ALA A 27 13.87 22.38 15.44
CA ALA A 27 13.91 23.83 15.39
C ALA A 27 14.15 24.47 16.77
N LYS A 28 13.66 23.83 17.84
CA LYS A 28 13.87 24.23 19.25
C LYS A 28 15.23 23.76 19.81
N GLY A 29 16.10 23.15 19.00
CA GLY A 29 17.44 22.73 19.41
C GLY A 29 17.49 21.37 20.13
N MET A 30 16.43 20.57 20.09
CA MET A 30 16.44 19.24 20.71
C MET A 30 17.34 18.26 19.94
N SER A 31 18.12 17.46 20.66
CA SER A 31 18.99 16.44 20.05
C SER A 31 18.19 15.28 19.44
N GLN A 32 18.78 14.60 18.45
CA GLN A 32 18.18 13.44 17.78
C GLN A 32 17.86 12.31 18.76
N TYR A 33 18.69 12.14 19.78
CA TYR A 33 18.44 11.18 20.87
C TYR A 33 17.22 11.56 21.70
N GLY A 34 17.06 12.85 22.05
CA GLY A 34 15.89 13.34 22.78
C GLY A 34 14.59 13.15 22.00
N VAL A 35 14.62 13.45 20.70
CA VAL A 35 13.50 13.21 19.79
C VAL A 35 13.19 11.72 19.68
N ALA A 36 14.20 10.85 19.54
CA ALA A 36 14.02 9.40 19.48
C ALA A 36 13.32 8.85 20.73
N LYS A 37 13.76 9.27 21.93
CA LYS A 37 13.13 8.89 23.19
C LYS A 37 11.69 9.41 23.30
N ARG A 38 11.44 10.64 22.88
CA ARG A 38 10.10 11.25 22.97
C ARG A 38 9.07 10.62 22.06
N PHE A 39 9.45 10.23 20.84
CA PHE A 39 8.54 9.60 19.87
C PHE A 39 8.58 8.07 19.88
N GLY A 40 9.44 7.46 20.71
CA GLY A 40 9.60 6.00 20.77
C GLY A 40 10.12 5.40 19.46
N VAL A 41 10.92 6.15 18.72
CA VAL A 41 11.52 5.70 17.44
C VAL A 41 13.00 5.34 17.65
N SER A 42 13.56 4.58 16.71
CA SER A 42 15.00 4.33 16.74
C SER A 42 15.78 5.61 16.50
N THR A 43 16.99 5.71 17.07
CA THR A 43 17.93 6.80 16.83
C THR A 43 18.29 6.93 15.35
N ALA A 44 18.37 5.81 14.62
CA ALA A 44 18.58 5.81 13.17
C ALA A 44 17.44 6.54 12.42
N ALA A 45 16.18 6.30 12.80
CA ALA A 45 15.04 7.00 12.21
C ALA A 45 15.05 8.50 12.54
N ALA A 46 15.35 8.86 13.79
CA ALA A 46 15.47 10.26 14.20
C ALA A 46 16.60 10.99 13.47
N ASN A 47 17.74 10.32 13.22
CA ASN A 47 18.83 10.87 12.41
C ASN A 47 18.41 11.11 10.95
N GLN A 48 17.67 10.17 10.35
CA GLN A 48 17.13 10.34 9.01
C GLN A 48 16.18 11.53 8.93
N TRP A 49 15.31 11.71 9.93
CA TRP A 49 14.40 12.86 9.99
C TRP A 49 15.17 14.16 10.14
N HIS A 50 16.15 14.21 11.03
CA HIS A 50 16.98 15.39 11.21
C HIS A 50 17.76 15.77 9.94
N LYS A 51 18.29 14.79 9.20
CA LYS A 51 18.95 15.04 7.91
C LYS A 51 17.97 15.60 6.88
N ALA A 52 16.80 14.98 6.72
CA ALA A 52 15.77 15.46 5.80
C ALA A 52 15.28 16.88 6.17
N TRP A 53 15.15 17.17 7.46
CA TRP A 53 14.80 18.48 7.99
C TRP A 53 15.91 19.52 7.76
N LYS A 54 17.17 19.15 7.92
CA LYS A 54 18.30 20.06 7.64
C LYS A 54 18.38 20.44 6.17
N ASP A 55 18.06 19.51 5.27
CA ASP A 55 18.16 19.73 3.82
C ASP A 55 16.97 20.53 3.25
N LYS A 56 15.75 20.29 3.74
CA LYS A 56 14.51 20.83 3.15
C LYS A 56 13.53 21.42 4.16
N GLY A 57 13.91 21.59 5.42
CA GLY A 57 13.03 22.04 6.48
C GLY A 57 11.86 21.07 6.73
N GLU A 58 10.71 21.62 7.09
CA GLU A 58 9.50 20.83 7.35
C GLU A 58 8.98 20.10 6.10
N ASP A 59 9.21 20.65 4.91
CA ASP A 59 8.83 20.01 3.63
C ASP A 59 9.55 18.68 3.40
N GLY A 60 10.75 18.51 3.98
CA GLY A 60 11.50 17.25 3.94
C GLY A 60 10.87 16.13 4.78
N LEU A 61 9.97 16.48 5.70
CA LEU A 61 9.34 15.57 6.65
C LEU A 61 7.94 15.13 6.22
N LEU A 62 7.35 15.84 5.24
CA LEU A 62 6.08 15.52 4.63
C LEU A 62 6.11 14.13 3.97
N SER A 63 4.96 13.47 3.98
CA SER A 63 4.81 12.18 3.32
C SER A 63 4.85 12.38 1.80
N LYS A 64 5.75 11.66 1.11
CA LYS A 64 5.78 11.64 -0.37
C LYS A 64 4.62 10.86 -1.00
N GLY A 65 3.65 10.42 -0.21
CA GLY A 65 2.56 9.54 -0.63
C GLY A 65 2.86 8.06 -0.37
N ASP A 66 1.96 7.20 -0.84
CA ASP A 66 2.11 5.75 -0.69
C ASP A 66 3.40 5.29 -1.41
N PRO A 67 4.32 4.59 -0.71
CA PRO A 67 5.55 4.08 -1.32
C PRO A 67 5.30 2.88 -2.26
N GLY A 68 4.04 2.64 -2.66
CA GLY A 68 3.60 1.50 -3.45
C GLY A 68 3.47 1.79 -4.93
N PHE A 69 3.45 0.73 -5.73
CA PHE A 69 3.21 0.80 -7.16
C PHE A 69 1.82 1.39 -7.43
N VAL A 70 1.73 2.36 -8.35
CA VAL A 70 0.43 2.88 -8.80
C VAL A 70 -0.34 1.71 -9.40
N SER A 71 -1.57 1.46 -8.91
CA SER A 71 -2.39 0.36 -9.38
C SER A 71 -2.54 0.41 -10.91
N MET A 72 -2.11 -0.63 -11.63
CA MET A 72 -2.26 -0.72 -13.09
C MET A 72 -3.73 -0.72 -13.55
N TYR A 73 -4.66 -0.92 -12.62
CA TYR A 73 -6.09 -0.86 -12.86
C TYR A 73 -6.62 0.54 -12.50
N THR A 74 -6.86 1.35 -13.55
CA THR A 74 -7.59 2.61 -13.41
C THR A 74 -9.00 2.37 -12.86
N LYS A 75 -9.65 3.44 -12.38
CA LYS A 75 -11.03 3.35 -11.88
C LYS A 75 -11.98 2.82 -12.96
N GLU A 76 -11.77 3.18 -14.23
CA GLU A 76 -12.58 2.62 -15.33
C GLU A 76 -12.35 1.12 -15.46
N LYS A 77 -11.08 0.65 -15.51
CA LYS A 77 -10.77 -0.78 -15.63
C LYS A 77 -11.36 -1.60 -14.47
N LYS A 78 -11.39 -1.04 -13.26
CA LYS A 78 -12.05 -1.69 -12.10
C LYS A 78 -13.56 -1.77 -12.26
N ARG A 79 -14.20 -0.72 -12.78
CA ARG A 79 -15.63 -0.71 -13.06
C ARG A 79 -15.97 -1.71 -14.16
N ASP A 80 -15.17 -1.78 -15.21
CA ASP A 80 -15.39 -2.68 -16.33
C ASP A 80 -15.20 -4.14 -15.88
N LEU A 81 -14.17 -4.40 -15.08
CA LEU A 81 -13.98 -5.70 -14.43
C LEU A 81 -15.17 -6.09 -13.55
N LYS A 82 -15.73 -5.15 -12.77
CA LYS A 82 -16.93 -5.40 -11.97
C LYS A 82 -18.14 -5.78 -12.85
N HIS A 83 -18.33 -5.10 -13.97
CA HIS A 83 -19.39 -5.45 -14.92
C HIS A 83 -19.16 -6.82 -15.57
N MET A 84 -17.93 -7.16 -15.93
CA MET A 84 -17.59 -8.48 -16.46
C MET A 84 -17.90 -9.57 -15.44
N ILE A 85 -17.47 -9.41 -14.19
CA ILE A 85 -17.73 -10.37 -13.12
C ILE A 85 -19.24 -10.60 -12.93
N LEU A 86 -20.04 -9.53 -12.96
CA LEU A 86 -21.51 -9.61 -12.83
C LEU A 86 -22.20 -10.26 -14.04
N LYS A 87 -21.61 -10.18 -15.23
CA LYS A 87 -22.15 -10.83 -16.44
C LYS A 87 -21.99 -12.35 -16.43
N GLY A 88 -21.13 -12.89 -15.57
CA GLY A 88 -20.86 -14.31 -15.43
C GLY A 88 -19.79 -14.82 -16.40
N SER A 89 -19.01 -15.80 -15.96
CA SER A 89 -17.83 -16.31 -16.65
C SER A 89 -18.17 -17.03 -17.96
N LYS A 90 -19.34 -17.67 -18.06
CA LYS A 90 -19.84 -18.27 -19.31
C LYS A 90 -19.97 -17.26 -20.45
N LYS A 91 -20.40 -16.02 -20.16
CA LYS A 91 -20.51 -14.95 -21.17
C LYS A 91 -19.16 -14.47 -21.69
N HIS A 92 -18.08 -14.83 -21.01
CA HIS A 92 -16.71 -14.47 -21.34
C HIS A 92 -15.86 -15.67 -21.74
N GLY A 93 -16.49 -16.79 -22.16
CA GLY A 93 -15.80 -17.92 -22.78
C GLY A 93 -15.27 -18.99 -21.81
N TYR A 94 -15.66 -18.94 -20.54
CA TYR A 94 -15.30 -19.97 -19.56
C TYR A 94 -16.39 -21.06 -19.49
N ASP A 95 -15.98 -22.32 -19.37
CA ASP A 95 -16.90 -23.47 -19.32
C ASP A 95 -17.80 -23.50 -18.08
N THR A 96 -17.41 -22.83 -17.01
CA THR A 96 -18.11 -22.86 -15.72
C THR A 96 -18.49 -21.46 -15.27
N ASP A 97 -19.50 -21.34 -14.40
CA ASP A 97 -19.96 -20.07 -13.80
C ASP A 97 -19.03 -19.55 -12.68
N PHE A 98 -17.89 -20.22 -12.47
CA PHE A 98 -16.91 -19.86 -11.47
C PHE A 98 -15.77 -19.06 -12.10
N TRP A 99 -15.51 -17.87 -11.55
CA TRP A 99 -14.39 -16.99 -11.92
C TRP A 99 -13.05 -17.44 -11.34
N THR A 100 -13.09 -18.36 -10.39
CA THR A 100 -11.94 -18.90 -9.69
C THR A 100 -11.94 -20.40 -9.82
N ILE A 101 -10.75 -20.93 -10.09
CA ILE A 101 -10.49 -22.36 -10.05
C ILE A 101 -10.49 -22.75 -8.56
N ASP A 102 -11.65 -23.11 -7.99
CA ASP A 102 -11.66 -23.79 -6.69
C ASP A 102 -11.07 -25.18 -6.94
N ASP A 103 -9.87 -25.39 -6.41
CA ASP A 103 -9.05 -26.53 -6.75
C ASP A 103 -9.57 -27.77 -6.02
N ARG A 104 -10.23 -28.63 -6.79
CA ARG A 104 -10.06 -30.09 -6.67
C ARG A 104 -10.52 -30.86 -7.91
N GLU A 105 -11.48 -30.33 -8.68
CA GLU A 105 -12.14 -31.13 -9.72
C GLU A 105 -11.88 -30.67 -11.17
N ASN A 106 -11.47 -29.42 -11.40
CA ASN A 106 -11.48 -28.83 -12.75
C ASN A 106 -10.09 -28.42 -13.29
N ARG A 107 -9.07 -29.26 -13.08
CA ARG A 107 -7.65 -28.96 -13.41
C ARG A 107 -7.34 -28.89 -14.93
N PHE A 108 -8.24 -29.29 -15.82
CA PHE A 108 -7.89 -29.56 -17.23
C PHE A 108 -8.90 -29.12 -18.29
N ARG A 109 -9.52 -27.93 -18.18
CA ARG A 109 -10.27 -27.35 -19.31
C ARG A 109 -9.80 -25.93 -19.62
N CYS A 110 -8.77 -25.84 -20.45
CA CYS A 110 -8.48 -24.63 -21.21
C CYS A 110 -9.45 -24.56 -22.40
N PRO A 111 -10.05 -23.39 -22.72
CA PRO A 111 -10.81 -23.22 -23.94
C PRO A 111 -9.88 -23.38 -25.16
N PRO A 112 -10.27 -24.12 -26.21
CA PRO A 112 -9.42 -24.43 -27.36
C PRO A 112 -8.99 -23.21 -28.21
N HIS A 113 -9.50 -22.01 -27.93
CA HIS A 113 -9.22 -20.79 -28.70
C HIS A 113 -8.40 -19.74 -27.92
N ALA A 114 -7.89 -20.07 -26.72
CA ALA A 114 -7.28 -19.07 -25.83
C ALA A 114 -5.86 -18.60 -26.25
N TRP A 115 -5.27 -19.17 -27.31
CA TRP A 115 -3.96 -18.78 -27.84
C TRP A 115 -3.96 -18.74 -29.38
N SER A 116 -4.81 -17.89 -29.95
CA SER A 116 -4.67 -17.40 -31.33
C SER A 116 -4.89 -15.89 -31.36
#